data_AF-A0A9W7H700-F1
#
_entry.id   AF-A0A9W7H700-F1
#
_cell.length_a   1.000
_cell.length_b   1.000
_cell.length_c   1.000
_cell.angle_alpha   90.00
_cell.angle_beta   90.00
_cell.angle_gamma   90.00
#
_symmetry.space_group_name_H-M   'P 1'
#
loop_
_entity.id
_entity.type
_entity.pdbx_description
1 polymer ?
#
loop_
_entity_poly.entity_id
_entity_poly.type
_entity_poly.pdbx_seq_one_letter_code
_entity_poly.pdbx_strand_id
1 'polypeptide(L)'
;MAEAATKRRAVDNKKAPTKPKWPLLQPKLNLHVTRLKEHDLFTVQNFFTPAESKAFIKAAESAGFEHQGSLGPAKGEAYRDNDRISVNDPALADMVWQSGLSKLFSDIKIRGRVAVGLNPNIRFYRYKVGQRFGRHIDESVDLGEGKRTIYTLLIYLSGSPKTKGKSDSSNPKDPASEPLVGGETVFYGSRNSVVAEVAPAEGMALLHIHGDKCMLHEARNVSKGIKYVFRSDVVFA
;
A
#
# COMPACT_ATOMS: atom_id res chain seq x y z
N MET A 1 48.48 -47.22 -1.33
CA MET A 1 48.45 -46.55 -2.65
C MET A 1 47.07 -46.73 -3.26
N ALA A 2 46.17 -45.76 -3.07
CA ALA A 2 45.05 -45.43 -3.95
C ALA A 2 44.25 -44.29 -3.27
N GLU A 3 44.52 -43.06 -3.70
CA GLU A 3 43.84 -41.82 -3.32
C GLU A 3 42.38 -41.80 -3.77
N ALA A 4 41.47 -41.43 -2.89
CA ALA A 4 40.09 -41.10 -3.23
C ALA A 4 39.98 -39.60 -3.50
N ALA A 5 39.71 -39.24 -4.76
CA ALA A 5 39.59 -37.87 -5.23
C ALA A 5 38.33 -37.16 -4.71
N THR A 6 38.53 -36.05 -3.98
CA THR A 6 37.48 -35.16 -3.51
C THR A 6 36.97 -34.28 -4.66
N LYS A 7 35.76 -34.56 -5.17
CA LYS A 7 35.03 -33.68 -6.10
C LYS A 7 34.61 -32.39 -5.37
N ARG A 8 35.29 -31.28 -5.64
CA ARG A 8 34.85 -29.93 -5.24
C ARG A 8 33.60 -29.57 -6.06
N ARG A 9 32.45 -29.44 -5.39
CA ARG A 9 31.24 -28.82 -5.97
C ARG A 9 31.53 -27.34 -6.21
N ALA A 10 31.34 -26.89 -7.45
CA ALA A 10 31.35 -25.48 -7.79
C ALA A 10 30.23 -24.78 -7.01
N VAL A 11 30.61 -23.74 -6.26
CA VAL A 11 29.65 -22.86 -5.58
C VAL A 11 29.07 -21.95 -6.64
N ASP A 12 27.82 -22.20 -7.03
CA ASP A 12 27.06 -21.29 -7.86
C ASP A 12 26.96 -19.92 -7.17
N ASN A 13 27.66 -18.95 -7.73
CA ASN A 13 27.69 -17.58 -7.27
C ASN A 13 26.35 -16.91 -7.63
N LYS A 14 25.29 -17.20 -6.87
CA LYS A 14 24.01 -16.49 -6.99
C LYS A 14 24.27 -15.02 -6.66
N LYS A 15 24.25 -14.16 -7.68
CA LYS A 15 24.21 -12.69 -7.50
C LYS A 15 23.13 -12.37 -6.47
N ALA A 16 23.51 -11.66 -5.41
CA ALA A 16 22.54 -11.09 -4.47
C ALA A 16 21.51 -10.27 -5.26
N PRO A 17 20.20 -10.38 -4.95
CA PRO A 17 19.19 -9.61 -5.65
C PRO A 17 19.48 -8.12 -5.48
N THR A 18 19.71 -7.42 -6.60
CA THR A 18 19.85 -5.97 -6.61
C THR A 18 18.55 -5.36 -6.09
N LYS A 19 18.61 -4.51 -5.08
CA LYS A 19 17.44 -3.79 -4.57
C LYS A 19 16.69 -3.14 -5.74
N PRO A 20 15.34 -3.24 -5.80
CA PRO A 20 14.58 -2.59 -6.86
C PRO A 20 14.88 -1.10 -6.86
N LYS A 21 15.17 -0.54 -8.04
CA LYS A 21 15.33 0.91 -8.18
C LYS A 21 13.95 1.54 -8.32
N TRP A 22 13.44 2.10 -7.23
CA TRP A 22 12.14 2.78 -7.22
C TRP A 22 12.17 4.10 -7.99
N PRO A 23 11.06 4.53 -8.62
CA PRO A 23 10.97 5.84 -9.27
C PRO A 23 11.12 6.98 -8.28
N LEU A 24 11.62 8.12 -8.76
CA LEU A 24 11.67 9.35 -7.98
C LEU A 24 10.29 10.00 -7.92
N LEU A 25 10.00 10.67 -6.80
CA LEU A 25 8.80 11.47 -6.60
C LEU A 25 9.10 12.95 -6.66
N GLN A 26 8.21 13.71 -7.29
CA GLN A 26 8.25 15.16 -7.23
C GLN A 26 7.56 15.67 -5.95
N PRO A 27 7.99 16.81 -5.39
CA PRO A 27 7.27 17.45 -4.29
C PRO A 27 5.80 17.74 -4.64
N LYS A 28 4.92 17.44 -3.70
CA LYS A 28 3.47 17.64 -3.78
C LYS A 28 3.12 18.94 -3.09
N LEU A 29 2.60 19.87 -3.88
CA LEU A 29 2.11 21.16 -3.40
C LEU A 29 0.59 21.13 -3.33
N ASN A 30 0.02 21.85 -2.37
CA ASN A 30 -1.44 22.06 -2.25
C ASN A 30 -2.26 20.76 -2.15
N LEU A 31 -1.79 19.82 -1.32
CA LEU A 31 -2.50 18.56 -1.06
C LEU A 31 -3.93 18.83 -0.56
N HIS A 32 -4.91 18.28 -1.27
CA HIS A 32 -6.32 18.43 -0.92
C HIS A 32 -6.78 17.26 -0.06
N VAL A 33 -7.15 17.55 1.20
CA VAL A 33 -7.58 16.57 2.19
C VAL A 33 -9.11 16.51 2.25
N THR A 34 -9.68 15.31 2.12
CA THR A 34 -11.09 15.05 2.37
C THR A 34 -11.25 14.16 3.60
N ARG A 35 -11.84 14.70 4.67
CA ARG A 35 -12.06 13.97 5.92
C ARG A 35 -13.35 13.18 5.85
N LEU A 36 -13.26 11.84 5.95
CA LEU A 36 -14.42 10.95 5.99
C LEU A 36 -14.87 10.71 7.44
N LYS A 37 -13.93 10.74 8.38
CA LYS A 37 -14.17 10.71 9.83
C LYS A 37 -13.07 11.48 10.55
N GLU A 38 -13.26 12.78 10.73
CA GLU A 38 -12.33 13.68 11.43
C GLU A 38 -10.85 13.45 11.05
N HIS A 39 -10.02 13.06 12.03
CA HIS A 39 -8.65 12.63 11.83
C HIS A 39 -8.53 11.11 11.68
N ASP A 40 -9.51 10.33 12.10
CA ASP A 40 -9.45 8.86 12.09
C ASP A 40 -9.41 8.25 10.68
N LEU A 41 -9.99 8.94 9.69
CA LEU A 41 -10.07 8.49 8.30
C LEU A 41 -10.20 9.66 7.33
N PHE A 42 -9.25 9.79 6.42
CA PHE A 42 -9.25 10.84 5.40
C PHE A 42 -8.51 10.40 4.14
N THR A 43 -8.82 11.05 3.02
CA THR A 43 -8.12 10.88 1.75
C THR A 43 -7.35 12.13 1.38
N VAL A 44 -6.31 11.95 0.57
CA VAL A 44 -5.53 13.01 -0.06
C VAL A 44 -5.59 12.80 -1.55
N GLN A 45 -6.25 13.72 -2.26
CA GLN A 45 -6.44 13.62 -3.70
C GLN A 45 -5.15 13.93 -4.45
N ASN A 46 -4.92 13.25 -5.56
CA ASN A 46 -3.78 13.47 -6.46
C ASN A 46 -2.41 13.47 -5.73
N PHE A 47 -2.25 12.60 -4.74
CA PHE A 47 -0.99 12.49 -3.99
C PHE A 47 0.14 11.96 -4.88
N PHE A 48 -0.09 10.88 -5.63
CA PHE A 48 0.76 10.53 -6.77
C PHE A 48 0.13 11.05 -8.06
N THR A 49 0.96 11.49 -9.00
CA THR A 49 0.50 11.74 -10.37
C THR A 49 0.26 10.42 -11.10
N PRO A 50 -0.52 10.41 -12.19
CA PRO A 50 -0.67 9.22 -13.04
C PRO A 50 0.68 8.68 -13.55
N ALA A 51 1.61 9.58 -13.91
CA ALA A 51 2.94 9.20 -14.38
C ALA A 51 3.76 8.48 -13.30
N GLU A 52 3.71 8.98 -12.06
CA GLU A 52 4.39 8.34 -10.92
C GLU A 52 3.73 7.00 -10.59
N SER A 53 2.39 6.96 -10.53
CA SER A 53 1.64 5.72 -10.26
C SER A 53 2.01 4.61 -11.25
N LYS A 54 2.02 4.93 -12.54
CA LYS A 54 2.45 4.02 -13.60
C LYS A 54 3.92 3.59 -13.46
N ALA A 55 4.82 4.53 -13.14
CA ALA A 55 6.23 4.22 -12.94
C ALA A 55 6.44 3.26 -11.75
N PHE A 56 5.70 3.45 -10.65
CA PHE A 56 5.76 2.58 -9.48
C PHE A 56 5.17 1.20 -9.77
N ILE A 57 4.05 1.12 -10.49
CA ILE A 57 3.50 -0.17 -10.97
C ILE A 57 4.53 -0.91 -11.80
N LYS A 58 5.16 -0.26 -12.79
CA LYS A 58 6.19 -0.87 -13.63
C LYS A 58 7.38 -1.38 -12.81
N ALA A 59 7.85 -0.59 -11.84
CA ALA A 59 8.95 -0.99 -10.97
C ALA A 59 8.56 -2.19 -10.08
N ALA A 60 7.35 -2.19 -9.51
CA ALA A 60 6.84 -3.29 -8.69
C ALA A 60 6.67 -4.58 -9.51
N GLU A 61 6.07 -4.51 -10.69
CA GLU A 61 5.97 -5.67 -11.61
C GLU A 61 7.35 -6.23 -11.96
N SER A 62 8.33 -5.36 -12.22
CA SER A 62 9.71 -5.78 -12.51
C SER A 62 10.41 -6.41 -11.30
N ALA A 63 10.08 -5.97 -10.08
CA ALA A 63 10.61 -6.53 -8.84
C ALA A 63 10.05 -7.94 -8.54
N GLY A 64 8.85 -8.24 -9.05
CA GLY A 64 8.19 -9.53 -8.92
C GLY A 64 7.31 -9.61 -7.68
N PHE A 65 6.01 -9.82 -7.90
CA PHE A 65 5.06 -10.05 -6.81
C PHE A 65 5.01 -11.52 -6.39
N GLU A 66 4.93 -11.76 -5.09
CA GLU A 66 4.68 -13.08 -4.52
C GLU A 66 3.22 -13.22 -4.11
N HIS A 67 2.58 -14.32 -4.51
CA HIS A 67 1.21 -14.59 -4.11
C HIS A 67 1.12 -14.85 -2.61
N GLN A 68 0.16 -14.20 -1.95
CA GLN A 68 -0.17 -14.36 -0.54
C GLN A 68 -1.63 -14.77 -0.43
N GLY A 69 -1.86 -16.08 -0.44
CA GLY A 69 -3.15 -16.71 -0.22
C GLY A 69 -3.22 -17.35 1.17
N SER A 70 -4.33 -17.15 1.86
CA SER A 70 -4.70 -17.97 3.02
C SER A 70 -5.68 -19.06 2.56
N LEU A 71 -5.48 -20.32 2.96
CA LEU A 71 -6.43 -21.42 2.71
C LEU A 71 -7.82 -21.18 3.34
N GLY A 72 -7.90 -20.18 4.21
CA GLY A 72 -9.04 -19.65 4.92
C GLY A 72 -8.51 -18.73 6.02
N PRO A 73 -9.36 -17.94 6.69
CA PRO A 73 -8.94 -17.31 7.94
C PRO A 73 -8.50 -18.43 8.91
N ALA A 74 -7.20 -18.55 9.21
CA ALA A 74 -6.80 -19.28 10.42
C ALA A 74 -7.56 -18.67 11.60
N LYS A 75 -7.79 -19.41 12.70
CA LYS A 75 -8.58 -18.90 13.82
C LYS A 75 -7.97 -17.58 14.32
N GLY A 76 -8.62 -16.45 14.03
CA GLY A 76 -8.16 -15.10 14.38
C GLY A 76 -7.50 -14.30 13.26
N GLU A 77 -7.24 -14.90 12.08
CA GLU A 77 -6.69 -14.20 10.92
C GLU A 77 -7.79 -13.85 9.92
N ALA A 78 -7.62 -12.78 9.15
CA ALA A 78 -8.54 -12.46 8.07
C ALA A 78 -8.17 -13.20 6.79
N TYR A 79 -9.19 -13.62 6.02
CA TYR A 79 -8.99 -14.19 4.69
C TYR A 79 -8.19 -13.25 3.82
N ARG A 80 -7.09 -13.71 3.24
CA ARG A 80 -6.21 -12.94 2.36
C ARG A 80 -6.03 -13.66 1.05
N ASP A 81 -6.22 -12.93 -0.03
CA ASP A 81 -5.87 -13.35 -1.38
C ASP A 81 -5.41 -12.11 -2.13
N ASN A 82 -4.10 -11.96 -2.28
CA ASN A 82 -3.47 -10.89 -3.05
C ASN A 82 -2.04 -11.26 -3.39
N ASP A 83 -1.44 -10.60 -4.37
CA ASP A 83 0.01 -10.66 -4.55
C ASP A 83 0.68 -9.50 -3.82
N ARG A 84 1.88 -9.72 -3.27
CA ARG A 84 2.58 -8.76 -2.41
C ARG A 84 4.07 -8.69 -2.73
N ILE A 85 4.63 -7.48 -2.64
CA ILE A 85 6.05 -7.22 -2.40
C ILE A 85 6.18 -6.65 -0.99
N SER A 86 7.20 -7.06 -0.24
CA SER A 86 7.56 -6.46 1.06
C SER A 86 9.04 -6.12 1.04
N VAL A 87 9.37 -4.85 1.26
CA VAL A 87 10.74 -4.36 1.30
C VAL A 87 10.96 -3.50 2.54
N ASN A 88 12.16 -3.60 3.13
CA ASN A 88 12.60 -2.64 4.13
C ASN A 88 13.47 -1.58 3.45
N ASP A 89 12.90 -0.42 3.15
CA ASP A 89 13.53 0.63 2.36
C ASP A 89 13.34 2.02 3.02
N PRO A 90 14.27 2.42 3.91
CA PRO A 90 14.24 3.73 4.56
C PRO A 90 14.33 4.91 3.59
N ALA A 91 15.04 4.76 2.47
CA ALA A 91 15.20 5.84 1.50
C ALA A 91 13.90 6.11 0.74
N LEU A 92 13.17 5.05 0.36
CA LEU A 92 11.85 5.20 -0.24
C LEU A 92 10.84 5.76 0.78
N ALA A 93 10.90 5.31 2.03
CA ALA A 93 10.03 5.82 3.10
C ALA A 93 10.23 7.32 3.33
N ASP A 94 11.48 7.77 3.41
CA ASP A 94 11.80 9.20 3.53
C ASP A 94 11.39 9.98 2.28
N MET A 95 11.65 9.46 1.07
CA MET A 95 11.22 10.12 -0.18
C MET A 95 9.69 10.38 -0.21
N VAL A 96 8.88 9.38 0.14
CA VAL A 96 7.42 9.53 0.19
C VAL A 96 7.01 10.49 1.30
N TRP A 97 7.66 10.42 2.47
CA TRP A 97 7.39 11.33 3.59
C TRP A 97 7.68 12.80 3.23
N GLN A 98 8.85 13.08 2.67
CA GLN A 98 9.29 14.42 2.28
C GLN A 98 8.58 14.95 1.02
N SER A 99 7.89 14.08 0.27
CA SER A 99 7.12 14.52 -0.90
C SER A 99 5.97 15.47 -0.55
N GLY A 100 5.61 15.65 0.71
CA GLY A 100 4.57 16.59 1.14
C GLY A 100 3.72 16.06 2.30
N LEU A 101 3.85 14.77 2.61
CA LEU A 101 3.15 14.13 3.71
C LEU A 101 3.61 14.70 5.07
N SER A 102 4.90 15.01 5.22
CA SER A 102 5.45 15.65 6.41
C SER A 102 4.75 16.97 6.76
N LYS A 103 4.52 17.82 5.75
CA LYS A 103 3.78 19.08 5.91
C LYS A 103 2.30 18.82 6.23
N LEU A 104 1.67 17.83 5.60
CA LEU A 104 0.27 17.50 5.88
C LEU A 104 0.06 17.07 7.34
N PHE A 105 1.05 16.40 7.93
CA PHE A 105 0.99 15.90 9.30
C PHE A 105 1.50 16.87 10.35
N SER A 106 2.02 18.06 10.00
CA SER A 106 2.57 19.01 10.96
C SER A 106 1.57 19.41 12.05
N ASP A 107 0.28 19.45 11.68
CA ASP A 107 -0.79 19.93 12.55
C ASP A 107 -1.56 18.78 13.24
N ILE A 108 -1.15 17.53 13.00
CA ILE A 108 -1.80 16.34 13.56
C ILE A 108 -1.03 15.87 14.78
N LYS A 109 -1.60 16.07 15.96
CA LYS A 109 -1.08 15.55 17.24
C LYS A 109 -2.02 14.49 17.80
N ILE A 110 -1.48 13.33 18.16
CA ILE A 110 -2.25 12.23 18.74
C ILE A 110 -1.69 11.92 20.12
N ARG A 111 -2.48 12.19 21.17
CA ARG A 111 -2.07 11.98 22.58
C ARG A 111 -0.71 12.62 22.89
N GLY A 112 -0.48 13.84 22.39
CA GLY A 112 0.77 14.59 22.59
C GLY A 112 1.93 14.22 21.66
N ARG A 113 1.80 13.16 20.86
CA ARG A 113 2.81 12.70 19.90
C ARG A 113 2.65 13.35 18.54
N VAL A 114 3.77 13.52 17.84
CA VAL A 114 3.82 14.10 16.48
C VAL A 114 4.28 13.05 15.47
N ALA A 115 3.85 13.18 14.23
CA ALA A 115 4.35 12.32 13.17
C ALA A 115 5.80 12.68 12.82
N VAL A 116 6.65 11.67 12.65
CA VAL A 116 8.10 11.84 12.44
C VAL A 116 8.62 11.19 11.16
N GLY A 117 7.79 10.40 10.47
CA GLY A 117 8.21 9.69 9.26
C GLY A 117 7.24 8.59 8.86
N LEU A 118 7.70 7.78 7.90
CA LEU A 118 7.03 6.54 7.49
C LEU A 118 7.81 5.32 7.96
N ASN A 119 7.09 4.22 8.19
CA ASN A 119 7.69 2.93 8.48
C ASN A 119 8.47 2.43 7.25
N PRO A 120 9.77 2.08 7.37
CA PRO A 120 10.57 1.60 6.26
C PRO A 120 10.09 0.26 5.69
N ASN A 121 9.24 -0.48 6.42
CA ASN A 121 8.57 -1.68 5.91
C ASN A 121 7.44 -1.30 4.93
N ILE A 122 7.82 -1.17 3.67
CA ILE A 122 6.93 -0.79 2.57
C ILE A 122 6.42 -2.05 1.88
N ARG A 123 5.13 -2.02 1.53
CA ARG A 123 4.48 -3.10 0.78
C ARG A 123 3.85 -2.58 -0.49
N PHE A 124 3.93 -3.38 -1.54
CA PHE A 124 3.09 -3.20 -2.71
C PHE A 124 2.11 -4.35 -2.77
N TYR A 125 0.84 -4.05 -3.02
CA TYR A 125 -0.20 -5.04 -3.21
C TYR A 125 -0.69 -5.00 -4.65
N ARG A 126 -0.94 -6.18 -5.21
CA ARG A 126 -1.64 -6.39 -6.47
C ARG A 126 -2.82 -7.31 -6.23
N TYR A 127 -4.01 -6.88 -6.64
CA TYR A 127 -5.23 -7.69 -6.63
C TYR A 127 -5.75 -7.82 -8.05
N LYS A 128 -5.78 -9.06 -8.55
CA LYS A 128 -6.41 -9.45 -9.80
C LYS A 128 -7.88 -9.77 -9.56
N VAL A 129 -8.63 -9.98 -10.64
CA VAL A 129 -10.04 -10.39 -10.57
C VAL A 129 -10.22 -11.61 -9.66
N GLY A 130 -11.16 -11.53 -8.72
CA GLY A 130 -11.43 -12.57 -7.72
C GLY A 130 -10.68 -12.39 -6.40
N GLN A 131 -9.59 -11.62 -6.38
CA GLN A 131 -8.75 -11.42 -5.21
C GLN A 131 -9.33 -10.35 -4.27
N ARG A 132 -9.11 -10.52 -2.96
CA ARG A 132 -9.61 -9.63 -1.90
C ARG A 132 -8.82 -9.79 -0.60
N PHE A 133 -8.98 -8.84 0.31
CA PHE A 133 -8.52 -8.99 1.70
C PHE A 133 -9.70 -8.76 2.63
N GLY A 134 -10.15 -9.82 3.29
CA GLY A 134 -11.32 -9.81 4.16
C GLY A 134 -11.19 -8.88 5.37
N ARG A 135 -12.28 -8.75 6.11
CA ARG A 135 -12.38 -7.83 7.25
C ARG A 135 -11.30 -8.08 8.29
N HIS A 136 -10.53 -7.04 8.62
CA HIS A 136 -9.44 -7.07 9.59
C HIS A 136 -9.27 -5.71 10.27
N ILE A 137 -8.41 -5.71 11.29
CA ILE A 137 -7.88 -4.53 11.96
C ILE A 137 -6.38 -4.50 11.66
N ASP A 138 -5.85 -3.32 11.39
CA ASP A 138 -4.41 -3.12 11.37
C ASP A 138 -3.92 -2.88 12.80
N GLU A 139 -2.82 -3.51 13.18
CA GLU A 139 -2.15 -3.27 14.45
C GLU A 139 -1.07 -2.20 14.31
N SER A 140 -0.82 -1.46 15.39
CA SER A 140 0.36 -0.60 15.44
C SER A 140 1.63 -1.43 15.62
N VAL A 141 2.72 -0.92 15.06
CA VAL A 141 4.06 -1.49 15.19
C VAL A 141 4.85 -0.60 16.14
N ASP A 142 5.39 -1.20 17.20
CA ASP A 142 6.40 -0.58 18.05
C ASP A 142 7.76 -0.65 17.33
N LEU A 143 8.37 0.51 17.13
CA LEU A 143 9.66 0.65 16.45
C LEU A 143 10.81 0.92 17.44
N GLY A 144 10.54 0.87 18.74
CA GLY A 144 11.49 1.22 19.79
C GLY A 144 11.65 2.73 19.97
N GLU A 145 12.37 3.14 21.02
CA GLU A 145 12.68 4.56 21.31
C GLU A 145 11.42 5.44 21.44
N GLY A 146 10.30 4.86 21.87
CA GLY A 146 9.02 5.54 21.94
C GLY A 146 8.35 5.78 20.58
N LYS A 147 8.93 5.32 19.46
CA LYS A 147 8.32 5.43 18.13
C LYS A 147 7.30 4.33 17.91
N ARG A 148 6.11 4.69 17.47
CA ARG A 148 5.05 3.74 17.15
C ARG A 148 4.28 4.23 15.93
N THR A 149 3.87 3.32 15.06
CA THR A 149 2.99 3.70 13.96
C THR A 149 1.59 4.07 14.51
N ILE A 150 0.89 5.04 13.90
CA ILE A 150 -0.51 5.41 14.26
C ILE A 150 -1.50 5.37 13.07
N TYR A 151 -1.03 5.60 11.85
CA TYR A 151 -1.87 5.55 10.65
C TYR A 151 -1.36 4.49 9.68
N THR A 152 -2.27 3.74 9.08
CA THR A 152 -2.00 3.07 7.80
C THR A 152 -2.08 4.11 6.69
N LEU A 153 -1.10 4.11 5.79
CA LEU A 153 -1.09 4.87 4.54
C LEU A 153 -1.27 3.88 3.38
N LEU A 154 -2.34 4.03 2.61
CA LEU A 154 -2.55 3.34 1.34
C LEU A 154 -2.52 4.37 0.22
N ILE A 155 -1.68 4.20 -0.80
CA ILE A 155 -1.71 5.01 -2.02
C ILE A 155 -2.19 4.11 -3.15
N TYR A 156 -3.34 4.43 -3.72
CA TYR A 156 -3.89 3.69 -4.85
C TYR A 156 -3.10 4.06 -6.10
N LEU A 157 -2.42 3.08 -6.70
CA LEU A 157 -1.61 3.28 -7.91
C LEU A 157 -2.43 2.99 -9.19
N SER A 158 -3.60 2.37 -9.04
CA SER A 158 -4.56 2.18 -10.13
C SER A 158 -5.97 2.42 -9.64
N GLY A 159 -6.87 2.62 -10.59
CA GLY A 159 -8.27 2.92 -10.34
C GLY A 159 -8.69 4.22 -10.99
N SER A 160 -9.99 4.37 -11.21
CA SER A 160 -10.55 5.55 -11.84
C SER A 160 -11.38 6.30 -10.81
N PRO A 161 -11.29 7.64 -10.74
CA PRO A 161 -12.32 8.42 -10.06
C PRO A 161 -13.70 7.98 -10.59
N LYS A 162 -14.72 7.90 -9.73
CA LYS A 162 -16.11 7.68 -10.16
C LYS A 162 -16.65 8.95 -10.86
N THR A 163 -16.02 9.40 -11.93
CA THR A 163 -16.57 10.41 -12.83
C THR A 163 -17.39 9.70 -13.91
N LYS A 164 -18.68 10.00 -13.98
CA LYS A 164 -19.50 9.67 -15.15
C LYS A 164 -19.00 10.51 -16.33
N GLY A 165 -18.02 10.03 -17.09
CA GLY A 165 -17.51 10.79 -18.23
C GLY A 165 -16.35 10.13 -18.97
N LYS A 166 -16.65 9.71 -20.21
CA LYS A 166 -15.79 9.36 -21.36
C LYS A 166 -14.38 8.82 -21.09
N SER A 167 -14.23 7.53 -21.41
CA SER A 167 -12.98 6.83 -21.67
C SER A 167 -12.14 7.56 -22.72
N ASP A 168 -11.04 8.18 -22.32
CA ASP A 168 -9.99 8.52 -23.28
C ASP A 168 -9.18 7.27 -23.61
N SER A 169 -9.14 6.99 -24.91
CA SER A 169 -8.50 5.84 -25.53
C SER A 169 -7.00 5.83 -25.25
N SER A 170 -6.57 5.07 -24.23
CA SER A 170 -5.16 4.72 -24.05
C SER A 170 -4.89 3.29 -24.55
N ASN A 171 -3.69 3.11 -25.10
CA ASN A 171 -3.20 1.94 -25.83
C ASN A 171 -3.61 0.59 -25.17
N PRO A 172 -4.26 -0.35 -25.90
CA PRO A 172 -4.89 -1.56 -25.33
C PRO A 172 -3.92 -2.69 -24.91
N LYS A 173 -2.62 -2.41 -24.72
CA LYS A 173 -1.60 -3.42 -24.39
C LYS A 173 -1.04 -3.32 -22.98
N ASP A 174 -1.51 -2.38 -22.16
CA ASP A 174 -1.06 -2.25 -20.78
C ASP A 174 -2.13 -2.86 -19.85
N PRO A 175 -1.88 -3.99 -19.16
CA PRO A 175 -2.88 -4.58 -18.25
C PRO A 175 -3.26 -3.64 -17.09
N ALA A 176 -2.50 -2.57 -16.84
CA ALA A 176 -2.85 -1.51 -15.91
C ALA A 176 -3.79 -0.43 -16.50
N SER A 177 -4.07 -0.45 -17.82
CA SER A 177 -4.97 0.51 -18.48
C SER A 177 -6.42 0.04 -18.60
N GLU A 178 -6.74 -1.19 -18.18
CA GLU A 178 -8.13 -1.61 -18.07
C GLU A 178 -8.84 -0.89 -16.91
N PRO A 179 -10.11 -0.47 -17.10
CA PRO A 179 -10.86 0.17 -16.04
C PRO A 179 -11.05 -0.80 -14.86
N LEU A 180 -10.59 -0.39 -13.68
CA LEU A 180 -10.75 -1.13 -12.44
C LEU A 180 -12.21 -1.05 -11.97
N VAL A 181 -12.81 -2.20 -11.67
CA VAL A 181 -14.13 -2.31 -11.05
C VAL A 181 -14.03 -3.19 -9.80
N GLY A 182 -14.67 -2.75 -8.71
CA GLY A 182 -14.54 -3.35 -7.39
C GLY A 182 -13.26 -2.93 -6.69
N GLY A 183 -12.82 -3.70 -5.70
CA GLY A 183 -11.59 -3.42 -4.97
C GLY A 183 -11.70 -2.28 -3.95
N GLU A 184 -12.90 -1.83 -3.58
CA GLU A 184 -13.10 -0.76 -2.61
C GLU A 184 -12.48 -1.10 -1.25
N THR A 185 -11.90 -0.10 -0.58
CA THR A 185 -11.56 -0.21 0.85
C THR A 185 -12.79 0.21 1.64
N VAL A 186 -13.37 -0.70 2.41
CA VAL A 186 -14.63 -0.48 3.12
C VAL A 186 -14.42 -0.57 4.61
N PHE A 187 -14.94 0.41 5.33
CA PHE A 187 -14.83 0.54 6.78
C PHE A 187 -16.19 0.28 7.43
N TYR A 188 -16.13 -0.42 8.55
CA TYR A 188 -17.29 -0.90 9.29
C TYR A 188 -17.31 -0.35 10.71
N GLY A 189 -18.51 0.02 11.16
CA GLY A 189 -18.80 0.46 12.52
C GLY A 189 -19.50 -0.61 13.34
N SER A 190 -20.26 -0.19 14.34
CA SER A 190 -21.03 -1.09 15.20
C SER A 190 -22.04 -1.91 14.39
N ARG A 191 -22.28 -3.16 14.83
CA ARG A 191 -23.23 -4.08 14.17
C ARG A 191 -22.93 -4.30 12.67
N ASN A 192 -21.67 -4.18 12.26
CA ASN A 192 -21.21 -4.33 10.86
C ASN A 192 -21.82 -3.32 9.87
N SER A 193 -22.27 -2.14 10.33
CA SER A 193 -22.73 -1.09 9.42
C SER A 193 -21.56 -0.50 8.62
N VAL A 194 -21.70 -0.29 7.32
CA VAL A 194 -20.71 0.43 6.52
C VAL A 194 -20.70 1.90 6.95
N VAL A 195 -19.54 2.42 7.37
CA VAL A 195 -19.37 3.83 7.78
C VAL A 195 -18.63 4.66 6.74
N ALA A 196 -17.80 4.02 5.91
CA ALA A 196 -17.15 4.65 4.79
C ALA A 196 -16.78 3.61 3.73
N GLU A 197 -16.79 4.03 2.47
CA GLU A 197 -16.36 3.23 1.33
C GLU A 197 -15.49 4.11 0.44
N VAL A 198 -14.27 3.66 0.19
CA VAL A 198 -13.27 4.37 -0.62
C VAL A 198 -12.97 3.54 -1.86
N ALA A 199 -13.47 4.01 -3.00
CA ALA A 199 -13.11 3.42 -4.28
C ALA A 199 -11.65 3.75 -4.64
N PRO A 200 -10.87 2.80 -5.17
CA PRO A 200 -9.51 3.09 -5.61
C PRO A 200 -9.56 4.12 -6.74
N ALA A 201 -8.88 5.24 -6.54
CA ALA A 201 -8.67 6.26 -7.55
C ALA A 201 -7.16 6.45 -7.69
N GLU A 202 -6.63 6.28 -8.90
CA GLU A 202 -5.19 6.42 -9.15
C GLU A 202 -4.66 7.73 -8.56
N GLY A 203 -3.54 7.63 -7.86
CA GLY A 203 -2.89 8.75 -7.22
C GLY A 203 -3.46 9.15 -5.87
N MET A 204 -4.66 8.70 -5.48
CA MET A 204 -5.25 9.05 -4.19
C MET A 204 -4.56 8.29 -3.05
N ALA A 205 -4.21 9.02 -1.99
CA ALA A 205 -3.82 8.41 -0.72
C ALA A 205 -5.04 8.30 0.21
N LEU A 206 -5.11 7.21 0.96
CA LEU A 206 -6.05 6.95 2.03
C LEU A 206 -5.27 6.75 3.31
N LEU A 207 -5.65 7.49 4.35
CA LEU A 207 -5.08 7.38 5.68
C LEU A 207 -6.17 7.03 6.67
N HIS A 208 -5.90 6.01 7.48
CA HIS A 208 -6.78 5.61 8.57
C HIS A 208 -6.00 5.18 9.80
N ILE A 209 -6.53 5.48 10.99
CA ILE A 209 -5.90 5.07 12.24
C ILE A 209 -5.90 3.54 12.36
N HIS A 210 -4.85 3.00 12.99
CA HIS A 210 -4.76 1.60 13.37
C HIS A 210 -4.65 1.39 14.89
N GLY A 211 -4.54 0.13 15.34
CA GLY A 211 -4.56 -0.24 16.76
C GLY A 211 -5.94 -0.08 17.41
N ASP A 212 -5.99 0.40 18.65
CA ASP A 212 -7.22 0.44 19.47
C ASP A 212 -8.39 1.22 18.84
N LYS A 213 -8.08 2.21 17.99
CA LYS A 213 -9.08 3.03 17.28
C LYS A 213 -9.27 2.62 15.82
N CYS A 214 -8.62 1.55 15.38
CA CYS A 214 -8.76 1.06 14.02
C CYS A 214 -10.21 0.66 13.75
N MET A 215 -10.72 1.10 12.60
CA MET A 215 -12.01 0.63 12.12
C MET A 215 -11.82 -0.72 11.43
N LEU A 216 -12.74 -1.65 11.69
CA LEU A 216 -12.79 -2.92 10.96
C LEU A 216 -12.92 -2.61 9.47
N HIS A 217 -12.03 -3.14 8.64
CA HIS A 217 -12.02 -2.79 7.24
C HIS A 217 -11.59 -3.95 6.34
N GLU A 218 -11.94 -3.87 5.07
CA GLU A 218 -11.58 -4.88 4.07
C GLU A 218 -11.23 -4.22 2.74
N ALA A 219 -10.49 -4.95 1.90
CA ALA A 219 -10.41 -4.69 0.48
C ALA A 219 -11.39 -5.64 -0.23
N ARG A 220 -12.47 -5.09 -0.80
CA ARG A 220 -13.49 -5.86 -1.53
C ARG A 220 -12.91 -6.55 -2.77
N ASN A 221 -13.68 -7.51 -3.28
CA ASN A 221 -13.34 -8.25 -4.48
C ASN A 221 -13.11 -7.33 -5.68
N VAL A 222 -12.03 -7.56 -6.43
CA VAL A 222 -11.84 -6.97 -7.75
C VAL A 222 -12.67 -7.77 -8.76
N SER A 223 -13.51 -7.10 -9.54
CA SER A 223 -14.35 -7.74 -10.57
C SER A 223 -13.87 -7.49 -11.99
N LYS A 224 -13.08 -6.43 -12.23
CA LYS A 224 -12.45 -6.13 -13.52
C LYS A 224 -11.14 -5.37 -13.31
N GLY A 225 -10.16 -5.58 -14.19
CA GLY A 225 -8.86 -4.91 -14.14
C GLY A 225 -7.98 -5.41 -12.99
N ILE A 226 -6.98 -4.60 -12.62
CA ILE A 226 -6.02 -4.92 -11.55
C ILE A 226 -5.89 -3.73 -10.60
N LYS A 227 -6.06 -3.99 -9.29
CA LYS A 227 -5.84 -2.99 -8.24
C LYS A 227 -4.39 -3.05 -7.75
N TYR A 228 -3.69 -1.94 -7.83
CA TYR A 228 -2.35 -1.75 -7.26
C TYR A 228 -2.38 -0.77 -6.10
N VAL A 229 -1.69 -1.10 -5.02
CA VAL A 229 -1.62 -0.25 -3.81
C VAL A 229 -0.20 -0.23 -3.27
N PHE A 230 0.32 0.96 -3.00
CA PHE A 230 1.48 1.14 -2.13
C PHE A 230 0.99 1.26 -0.68
N ARG A 231 1.64 0.59 0.26
CA ARG A 231 1.38 0.72 1.69
C ARG A 231 2.65 1.03 2.47
N SER A 232 2.51 1.97 3.40
CA SER A 232 3.40 2.14 4.56
C SER A 232 2.52 2.54 5.76
N ASP A 233 3.13 2.85 6.90
CA ASP A 233 2.42 3.33 8.08
C ASP A 233 3.13 4.58 8.63
N VAL A 234 2.38 5.57 9.10
CA VAL A 234 2.93 6.82 9.63
C VAL A 234 3.41 6.61 11.06
N VAL A 235 4.68 6.94 11.31
CA VAL A 235 5.37 6.80 12.59
C VAL A 235 5.18 8.07 13.41
N PHE A 236 4.86 7.91 14.69
CA PHE A 236 4.74 8.98 15.67
C PHE A 236 5.73 8.78 16.82
N ALA A 237 6.22 9.89 17.38
CA ALA A 237 7.06 9.93 18.57
C ALA A 237 6.46 10.89 19.61
#